data_AF-A0A6A3LEV2-F1
#
_entry.id   AF-A0A6A3LEV2-F1
#
_cell.length_a   1.000
_cell.length_b   1.000
_cell.length_c   1.000
_cell.angle_alpha   90.00
_cell.angle_beta   90.00
_cell.angle_gamma   90.00
#
_symmetry.space_group_name_H-M   'P 1'
#
loop_
_entity.id
_entity.type
_entity.pdbx_description
1 polymer ?
#
loop_
_entity_poly.entity_id
_entity_poly.type
_entity_poly.pdbx_seq_one_letter_code
_entity_poly.pdbx_strand_id
1 'polypeptide(L)'
;MKLTHLSELGQRCIKRTLHQIAERLPKPSVPMVMALLLDPRTKSAAETFLRIPDTADAVTDKILEKTKALLRIEHRVFYKGLYSNYEHESTAVVFTSTLAQYDSKSSPENESDLIFGDEVSQPATETTAEATLNAKANALLDEWLDFRVDWAEVS
;
A
#
# COMPACT_ATOMS: atom_id res chain seq x y z
N MET A 1 21.78 23.72 -12.60
CA MET A 1 23.00 23.75 -13.45
C MET A 1 22.62 23.26 -14.84
N LYS A 2 22.78 24.04 -15.92
CA LYS A 2 22.46 23.57 -17.28
C LYS A 2 23.61 22.72 -17.81
N LEU A 3 23.32 21.56 -18.40
CA LEU A 3 24.30 20.64 -19.01
C LEU A 3 25.22 21.34 -20.03
N THR A 4 24.74 22.42 -20.65
CA THR A 4 25.45 23.23 -21.65
C THR A 4 26.70 23.95 -21.12
N HIS A 5 26.87 24.07 -19.80
CA HIS A 5 28.07 24.67 -19.19
C HIS A 5 29.25 23.70 -19.08
N LEU A 6 29.06 22.42 -19.41
CA LEU A 6 30.08 21.39 -19.32
C LEU A 6 30.77 21.17 -20.68
N SER A 7 32.00 20.67 -20.64
CA SER A 7 32.70 20.19 -21.84
C SER A 7 31.88 19.11 -22.54
N GLU A 8 32.07 18.95 -23.86
CA GLU A 8 31.34 17.95 -24.65
C GLU A 8 31.51 16.52 -24.11
N LEU A 9 32.73 16.19 -23.66
CA LEU A 9 33.05 14.93 -22.97
C LEU A 9 32.29 14.81 -21.64
N GLY A 10 32.21 15.88 -20.85
CA GLY A 10 31.44 15.91 -19.60
C GLY A 10 29.94 15.71 -19.84
N GLN A 11 29.38 16.33 -20.88
CA GLN A 11 27.99 16.14 -21.27
C GLN A 11 27.73 14.68 -21.70
N ARG A 12 28.61 14.08 -22.50
CA ARG A 12 28.49 12.67 -22.91
C ARG A 12 28.58 11.72 -21.72
N CYS A 13 29.51 11.96 -20.80
CA CYS A 13 29.67 11.18 -19.57
C CYS A 13 28.37 11.21 -18.74
N ILE A 14 27.86 12.40 -18.43
CA ILE A 14 26.65 12.55 -17.61
C ILE A 14 25.44 11.92 -18.29
N LYS A 15 25.25 12.13 -19.60
CA LYS A 15 24.15 11.49 -20.35
C LYS A 15 24.19 9.98 -20.25
N ARG A 16 25.38 9.37 -20.38
CA ARG A 16 25.55 7.92 -20.23
C ARG A 16 25.20 7.46 -18.82
N THR A 17 25.68 8.16 -17.80
CA THR A 17 25.39 7.84 -16.40
C THR A 17 23.90 7.95 -16.10
N LEU A 18 23.23 9.02 -16.55
CA LEU A 18 21.79 9.19 -16.36
C LEU A 18 20.99 8.07 -17.04
N HIS A 19 21.36 7.70 -18.26
CA HIS A 19 20.73 6.58 -18.96
C HIS A 19 20.91 5.26 -18.19
N GLN A 20 22.11 4.97 -17.70
CA GLN A 20 22.37 3.77 -16.88
C GLN A 20 21.57 3.77 -15.58
N ILE A 21 21.41 4.94 -14.93
CA ILE A 21 20.58 5.06 -13.74
C ILE A 21 19.11 4.80 -14.07
N ALA A 22 18.60 5.39 -15.15
CA ALA A 22 17.21 5.23 -15.58
C ALA A 22 16.87 3.77 -15.96
N GLU A 23 17.81 3.04 -16.56
CA GLU A 23 17.61 1.61 -16.90
C GLU A 23 17.68 0.69 -15.68
N ARG A 24 18.46 1.05 -14.66
CA ARG A 24 18.70 0.20 -13.49
C ARG A 24 17.71 0.43 -12.35
N LEU A 25 17.15 1.62 -12.24
CA LEU A 25 16.15 1.91 -11.23
C LEU A 25 14.80 1.31 -11.63
N PRO A 26 14.12 0.60 -10.72
CA PRO A 26 12.80 0.07 -10.99
C PRO A 26 11.82 1.22 -11.28
N LYS A 27 10.94 0.98 -12.25
CA LYS A 27 9.85 1.92 -12.54
C LYS A 27 8.93 2.04 -11.32
N PRO A 28 8.36 3.24 -11.09
CA PRO A 28 7.43 3.44 -10.00
C PRO A 28 6.25 2.49 -10.13
N SER A 29 5.90 1.84 -9.02
CA SER A 29 4.83 0.84 -8.97
C SER A 29 4.02 0.96 -7.68
N VAL A 30 2.78 0.49 -7.69
CA VAL A 30 1.88 0.54 -6.53
C VAL A 30 2.50 -0.10 -5.27
N PRO A 31 3.12 -1.30 -5.32
CA PRO A 31 3.72 -1.91 -4.13
C PRO A 31 4.87 -1.08 -3.55
N MET A 32 5.68 -0.44 -4.41
CA MET A 32 6.76 0.43 -3.97
C MET A 32 6.22 1.66 -3.23
N VAL A 33 5.18 2.31 -3.78
CA VAL A 33 4.54 3.46 -3.13
C VAL A 33 3.85 3.05 -1.84
N MET A 34 3.24 1.86 -1.80
CA MET A 34 2.63 1.33 -0.59
C MET A 34 3.65 1.24 0.55
N ALA A 35 4.83 0.67 0.28
CA ALA A 35 5.92 0.60 1.26
C ALA A 35 6.35 2.01 1.74
N LEU A 36 6.44 2.98 0.82
CA LEU A 36 6.82 4.35 1.17
C LEU A 36 5.77 5.05 2.05
N LEU A 37 4.47 4.83 1.81
CA LEU A 37 3.37 5.43 2.58
C LEU A 37 3.18 4.80 3.97
N LEU A 38 3.56 3.54 4.12
CA LEU A 38 3.50 2.82 5.40
C LEU A 38 4.69 3.13 6.32
N ASP A 39 5.81 3.62 5.78
CA ASP A 39 6.93 4.06 6.60
C ASP A 39 6.79 5.56 6.96
N PRO A 40 6.67 5.90 8.26
CA PRO A 40 6.52 7.28 8.70
C PRO A 40 7.69 8.20 8.29
N ARG A 41 8.88 7.65 8.01
CA ARG A 41 10.06 8.41 7.58
C ARG A 41 10.02 8.77 6.10
N THR A 42 9.38 7.94 5.28
CA THR A 42 9.42 8.09 3.82
C THR A 42 8.13 8.58 3.21
N LYS A 43 7.00 8.52 3.93
CA LYS A 43 5.68 8.86 3.38
C LYS A 43 5.58 10.28 2.84
N SER A 44 6.23 11.26 3.47
CA SER A 44 6.27 12.65 2.98
C SER A 44 7.07 12.82 1.69
N ALA A 45 8.04 11.94 1.45
CA ALA A 45 8.91 11.95 0.29
C ALA A 45 8.41 11.02 -0.84
N ALA A 46 7.33 10.27 -0.64
CA ALA A 46 6.82 9.31 -1.61
C ALA A 46 6.57 9.94 -3.00
N GLU A 47 5.98 11.13 -3.04
CA GLU A 47 5.79 11.89 -4.29
C GLU A 47 7.12 12.26 -4.96
N THR A 48 8.14 12.57 -4.18
CA THR A 48 9.48 12.92 -4.69
C THR A 48 10.17 11.70 -5.29
N PHE A 49 10.06 10.53 -4.64
CA PHE A 49 10.60 9.27 -5.16
C PHE A 49 9.93 8.81 -6.46
N LEU A 50 8.69 9.25 -6.70
CA LEU A 50 7.95 8.93 -7.92
C LEU A 50 8.28 9.85 -9.10
N ARG A 51 8.81 11.05 -8.85
CA ARG A 51 9.20 12.00 -9.90
C ARG A 51 10.53 11.60 -10.55
N ILE A 52 10.47 10.60 -11.42
CA ILE A 52 11.56 10.26 -12.34
C ILE A 52 11.51 11.23 -13.53
N PRO A 53 12.63 11.81 -14.00
CA PRO A 53 12.67 12.80 -15.07
C PRO A 53 11.93 12.44 -16.38
N ASP A 54 11.74 11.15 -16.65
CA ASP A 54 11.11 10.63 -17.87
C ASP A 54 9.68 10.12 -17.66
N THR A 55 9.11 10.22 -16.44
CA THR A 55 7.73 9.81 -16.16
C THR A 55 6.84 11.04 -16.12
N ALA A 56 5.79 11.07 -16.95
CA ALA A 56 4.83 12.16 -16.94
C ALA A 56 4.18 12.31 -15.56
N ASP A 57 4.07 13.53 -15.05
CA ASP A 57 3.50 13.82 -13.72
C ASP A 57 2.12 13.15 -13.53
N ALA A 58 1.28 13.15 -14.57
CA ALA A 58 -0.02 12.47 -14.57
C ALA A 58 0.04 10.95 -14.30
N VAL A 59 1.11 10.28 -14.71
CA VAL A 59 1.31 8.84 -14.45
C VAL A 59 1.68 8.62 -12.99
N THR A 60 2.54 9.48 -12.45
CA THR A 60 2.94 9.48 -11.04
C THR A 60 1.74 9.72 -10.12
N ASP A 61 0.95 10.74 -10.41
CA ASP A 61 -0.25 11.07 -9.63
C ASP A 61 -1.26 9.92 -9.66
N LYS A 62 -1.45 9.29 -10.83
CA LYS A 62 -2.32 8.13 -10.98
C LYS A 62 -1.85 6.93 -10.14
N ILE A 63 -0.54 6.67 -10.08
CA ILE A 63 0.01 5.58 -9.27
C ILE A 63 -0.20 5.88 -7.78
N LEU A 64 0.05 7.12 -7.36
CA LEU A 64 -0.15 7.53 -5.97
C LEU A 64 -1.61 7.41 -5.54
N GLU A 65 -2.54 7.94 -6.33
CA GLU A 65 -3.98 7.86 -6.04
C GLU A 65 -4.49 6.42 -6.04
N LYS A 66 -4.04 5.59 -7.00
CA LYS A 66 -4.34 4.15 -6.99
C LYS A 66 -3.83 3.48 -5.71
N THR A 67 -2.65 3.86 -5.24
CA THR A 67 -2.06 3.30 -4.02
C THR A 67 -2.84 3.72 -2.78
N LYS A 68 -3.20 5.01 -2.64
CA LYS A 68 -4.04 5.50 -1.54
C LYS A 68 -5.41 4.83 -1.54
N ALA A 69 -6.02 4.63 -2.71
CA ALA A 69 -7.30 3.92 -2.84
C ALA A 69 -7.19 2.46 -2.37
N LEU A 70 -6.14 1.75 -2.78
CA LEU A 70 -5.89 0.38 -2.33
C LEU A 70 -5.65 0.32 -0.82
N LEU A 71 -4.85 1.24 -0.29
CA LEU A 71 -4.56 1.33 1.15
C LEU A 71 -5.84 1.56 1.96
N ARG A 72 -6.78 2.39 1.47
CA ARG A 72 -8.10 2.56 2.09
C ARG A 72 -8.91 1.27 2.10
N ILE A 73 -8.91 0.51 1.01
CA ILE A 73 -9.65 -0.76 0.92
C ILE A 73 -9.09 -1.75 1.94
N GLU A 74 -7.76 -1.98 1.92
CA GLU A 74 -7.09 -2.91 2.83
C GLU A 74 -7.26 -2.50 4.30
N HIS A 75 -7.09 -1.20 4.61
CA HIS A 75 -7.27 -0.70 5.96
C HIS A 75 -8.69 -0.91 6.48
N ARG A 76 -9.74 -0.71 5.65
CA ARG A 76 -11.13 -0.99 6.04
C ARG A 76 -11.37 -2.47 6.35
N VAL A 77 -10.80 -3.37 5.55
CA VAL A 77 -10.90 -4.82 5.78
C VAL A 77 -10.28 -5.18 7.13
N PHE A 78 -9.06 -4.71 7.37
CA PHE A 78 -8.36 -4.96 8.63
C PHE A 78 -9.08 -4.34 9.84
N TYR A 79 -9.53 -3.09 9.70
CA TYR A 79 -10.27 -2.38 10.72
C TYR A 79 -11.57 -3.12 11.07
N LYS A 80 -12.40 -3.48 10.08
CA LYS A 80 -13.60 -4.28 10.35
C LYS A 80 -13.27 -5.60 11.06
N GLY A 81 -12.23 -6.32 10.62
CA GLY A 81 -11.79 -7.55 11.28
C GLY A 81 -11.46 -7.36 12.75
N LEU A 82 -10.83 -6.24 13.13
CA LEU A 82 -10.56 -5.91 14.53
C LEU A 82 -11.85 -5.65 15.31
N TYR A 83 -12.76 -4.83 14.79
CA TYR A 83 -13.95 -4.39 15.51
C TYR A 83 -15.10 -5.41 15.51
N SER A 84 -15.13 -6.34 14.56
CA SER A 84 -16.06 -7.49 14.59
C SER A 84 -15.75 -8.46 15.74
N ASN A 85 -14.49 -8.53 16.18
CA ASN A 85 -14.06 -9.39 17.29
C ASN A 85 -14.34 -8.78 18.68
N TYR A 86 -14.58 -7.47 18.76
CA TYR A 86 -14.87 -6.78 20.04
C TYR A 86 -16.30 -7.01 20.54
N GLU A 87 -17.22 -7.43 19.69
CA GLU A 87 -18.58 -7.82 20.09
C GLU A 87 -18.60 -9.17 20.86
N HIS A 88 -17.49 -9.93 20.90
CA HIS A 88 -17.47 -11.23 21.57
C HIS A 88 -16.59 -11.37 22.82
N GLU A 89 -15.47 -10.66 23.03
CA GLU A 89 -14.74 -10.85 24.31
C GLU A 89 -13.78 -9.72 24.64
N SER A 90 -13.96 -9.15 25.84
CA SER A 90 -12.95 -8.39 26.55
C SER A 90 -11.75 -9.30 26.84
N THR A 91 -10.56 -8.97 26.34
CA THR A 91 -9.26 -8.94 27.08
C THR A 91 -8.06 -8.86 26.10
N ALA A 92 -7.13 -7.94 26.37
CA ALA A 92 -5.74 -7.83 25.93
C ALA A 92 -5.34 -8.29 24.51
N VAL A 93 -5.03 -7.32 23.66
CA VAL A 93 -4.44 -7.50 22.33
C VAL A 93 -3.04 -8.11 22.45
N VAL A 94 -2.91 -9.41 22.20
CA VAL A 94 -1.63 -10.05 21.85
C VAL A 94 -1.61 -10.19 20.33
N PHE A 95 -0.72 -9.43 19.67
CA PHE A 95 -0.47 -9.57 18.25
C PHE A 95 0.28 -10.88 17.98
N THR A 96 -0.44 -11.94 17.64
CA THR A 96 0.16 -13.12 17.00
C THR A 96 -0.04 -13.01 15.49
N SER A 97 1.05 -12.76 14.77
CA SER A 97 1.10 -12.82 13.32
C SER A 97 1.08 -14.28 12.88
N THR A 98 -0.05 -14.77 12.39
CA THR A 98 -0.16 -16.14 11.87
C THR A 98 0.33 -16.17 10.43
N LEU A 99 1.64 -16.39 10.26
CA LEU A 99 2.20 -16.86 8.99
C LEU A 99 1.82 -18.33 8.85
N ALA A 100 0.74 -18.63 8.12
CA ALA A 100 0.35 -20.00 7.83
C ALA A 100 1.42 -20.65 6.92
N GLN A 101 2.29 -21.45 7.55
CA GLN A 101 3.15 -22.42 6.87
C GLN A 101 2.26 -23.45 6.18
N TYR A 102 2.25 -23.42 4.86
CA TYR A 102 1.59 -24.41 4.03
C TYR A 102 2.57 -25.54 3.74
N ASP A 103 2.52 -26.60 4.54
CA ASP A 103 3.05 -27.91 4.16
C ASP A 103 2.18 -28.98 4.82
N SER A 104 1.42 -29.71 4.01
CA SER A 104 1.58 -31.16 3.84
C SER A 104 0.36 -31.75 3.13
N LYS A 105 0.64 -32.48 2.04
CA LYS A 105 -0.34 -33.31 1.30
C LYS A 105 -0.85 -34.45 2.18
N SER A 106 -2.16 -34.69 2.14
CA SER A 106 -2.74 -36.05 2.13
C SER A 106 -4.22 -35.98 1.77
N SER A 107 -4.60 -36.62 0.66
CA SER A 107 -5.97 -37.09 0.36
C SER A 107 -6.06 -38.56 0.83
N PRO A 108 -7.22 -39.12 1.22
CA PRO A 108 -8.29 -39.41 0.26
C PRO A 108 -9.75 -39.23 0.76
N GLU A 109 -10.61 -38.98 -0.23
CA GLU A 109 -11.96 -39.54 -0.45
C GLU A 109 -12.88 -39.78 0.76
N ASN A 110 -13.87 -38.90 0.91
CA ASN A 110 -15.25 -39.34 1.18
C ASN A 110 -16.23 -38.58 0.28
N GLU A 111 -17.09 -39.36 -0.36
CA GLU A 111 -18.23 -38.86 -1.11
C GLU A 111 -19.28 -38.25 -0.18
N SER A 112 -19.54 -36.96 -0.35
CA SER A 112 -20.78 -36.33 0.06
C SER A 112 -21.10 -35.27 -0.98
N ASP A 113 -21.94 -35.68 -1.92
CA ASP A 113 -22.65 -34.86 -2.89
C ASP A 113 -23.48 -33.80 -2.15
N LEU A 114 -22.83 -32.70 -1.81
CA LEU A 114 -23.47 -31.46 -1.38
C LEU A 114 -23.37 -30.51 -2.56
N ILE A 115 -24.40 -30.53 -3.40
CA ILE A 115 -24.70 -29.46 -4.35
C ILE A 115 -24.88 -28.19 -3.51
N PHE A 116 -23.80 -27.44 -3.33
CA PHE A 116 -23.87 -26.07 -2.88
C PHE A 116 -24.44 -25.27 -4.05
N GLY A 117 -25.71 -24.90 -3.91
CA GLY A 117 -26.35 -23.92 -4.77
C GLY A 117 -25.44 -22.70 -4.85
N ASP A 118 -25.20 -22.26 -6.07
CA ASP A 118 -24.58 -20.99 -6.41
C ASP A 118 -25.41 -19.88 -5.75
N GLU A 119 -25.04 -19.47 -4.53
CA GLU A 119 -25.54 -18.22 -3.98
C GLU A 119 -24.93 -17.10 -4.81
N VAL A 120 -25.71 -16.65 -5.78
CA VAL A 120 -25.55 -15.38 -6.47
C VAL A 120 -25.33 -14.32 -5.40
N SER A 121 -24.07 -13.93 -5.22
CA SER A 121 -23.67 -12.88 -4.30
C SER A 121 -24.28 -11.58 -4.81
N GLN A 122 -25.45 -11.23 -4.28
CA GLN A 122 -26.01 -9.91 -4.48
C GLN A 122 -25.04 -8.90 -3.88
N PRO A 123 -24.78 -7.76 -4.55
CA PRO A 123 -23.97 -6.71 -3.95
C PRO A 123 -24.67 -6.27 -2.66
N ALA A 124 -24.07 -6.60 -1.51
CA ALA A 124 -24.60 -6.21 -0.22
C ALA A 124 -24.72 -4.69 -0.17
N THR A 125 -25.93 -4.19 0.09
CA THR A 125 -26.16 -2.77 0.33
C THR A 125 -25.45 -2.40 1.61
N GLU A 126 -24.48 -1.48 1.53
CA GLU A 126 -23.71 -1.00 2.68
C GLU A 126 -24.68 -0.50 3.77
N THR A 127 -24.65 -1.13 4.94
CA THR A 127 -25.53 -0.72 6.04
C THR A 127 -25.04 0.59 6.66
N THR A 128 -25.93 1.35 7.31
CA THR A 128 -25.55 2.61 7.99
C THR A 128 -24.45 2.40 9.05
N ALA A 129 -24.44 1.24 9.72
CA ALA A 129 -23.40 0.86 10.67
C ALA A 129 -22.05 0.60 9.97
N GLU A 130 -22.08 -0.09 8.84
CA GLU A 130 -20.89 -0.37 8.02
C GLU A 130 -20.27 0.90 7.45
N ALA A 131 -21.11 1.82 6.94
CA ALA A 131 -20.67 3.13 6.46
C ALA A 131 -19.99 3.95 7.58
N THR A 132 -20.52 3.86 8.81
CA THR A 132 -19.93 4.52 9.97
C THR A 132 -18.56 3.94 10.32
N LEU A 133 -18.41 2.61 10.29
CA LEU A 133 -17.12 1.95 10.51
C LEU A 133 -16.10 2.29 9.42
N ASN A 134 -16.53 2.28 8.16
CA ASN A 134 -15.71 2.68 7.02
C ASN A 134 -15.23 4.13 7.14
N ALA A 135 -16.10 5.04 7.59
CA ALA A 135 -15.74 6.45 7.82
C ALA A 135 -14.68 6.58 8.92
N LYS A 136 -14.81 5.86 10.04
CA LYS A 136 -13.81 5.83 11.12
C LYS A 136 -12.47 5.28 10.64
N ALA A 137 -12.49 4.17 9.90
CA ALA A 137 -11.28 3.59 9.31
C ALA A 137 -10.57 4.57 8.35
N ASN A 138 -11.32 5.30 7.52
CA ASN A 138 -10.71 6.30 6.63
C ASN A 138 -10.09 7.45 7.42
N ALA A 139 -10.79 7.97 8.45
CA ALA A 139 -10.30 9.08 9.25
C ALA A 139 -8.97 8.77 9.94
N LEU A 140 -8.81 7.56 10.49
CA LEU A 140 -7.54 7.12 11.08
C LEU A 140 -6.41 6.99 10.05
N LEU A 141 -6.74 6.53 8.84
CA LEU A 141 -5.74 6.46 7.78
C LEU A 141 -5.32 7.86 7.30
N ASP A 142 -6.26 8.79 7.17
CA ASP A 142 -5.96 10.16 6.77
C ASP A 142 -5.12 10.85 7.87
N GLU A 143 -5.44 10.64 9.15
CA GLU A 143 -4.61 11.09 10.29
C GLU A 143 -3.19 10.50 10.20
N TRP A 144 -3.06 9.20 9.91
CA TRP A 144 -1.75 8.59 9.68
C TRP A 144 -1.00 9.26 8.53
N LEU A 145 -1.65 9.54 7.40
CA LEU A 145 -0.98 10.14 6.24
C LEU A 145 -0.52 11.58 6.51
N ASP A 146 -1.29 12.32 7.31
CA ASP A 146 -0.98 13.69 7.70
C ASP A 146 0.07 13.77 8.79
N PHE A 147 0.13 12.77 9.69
CA PHE A 147 1.06 12.72 10.80
C PHE A 147 2.52 12.92 10.32
N ARG A 148 3.23 13.92 10.85
CA ARG A 148 4.66 14.12 10.60
C ARG A 148 5.42 13.75 11.87
N VAL A 149 6.46 12.93 11.73
CA VAL A 149 7.31 12.62 12.87
C VAL A 149 8.41 13.67 12.96
N ASP A 150 8.37 14.47 14.02
CA ASP A 150 9.44 15.40 14.37
C ASP A 150 10.56 14.62 15.05
N TRP A 151 11.56 14.20 14.26
CA TRP A 151 12.73 13.46 14.75
C TRP A 151 13.81 14.37 15.37
N ALA A 152 13.48 15.61 15.74
CA ALA A 152 14.45 16.61 16.21
C ALA A 152 15.06 16.31 17.60
N GLU A 153 14.59 15.29 18.33
CA GLU A 153 14.98 15.02 19.72
C GLU A 153 15.86 13.76 19.91
N VAL A 154 16.65 13.37 18.91
CA VAL A 154 17.72 12.37 19.11
C VAL A 154 19.08 13.01 18.85
N SER A 155 19.48 13.90 19.77
CA SER A 155 20.82 14.48 19.86
C SER A 155 21.29 14.50 21.30
#